data_AF-A0A1W9YPT5-F1
#
_entry.id   AF-A0A1W9YPT5-F1
#
_cell.length_a   1.000
_cell.length_b   1.000
_cell.length_c   1.000
_cell.angle_alpha   90.00
_cell.angle_beta   90.00
_cell.angle_gamma   90.00
#
_symmetry.space_group_name_H-M   'P 1'
#
loop_
_entity.id
_entity.type
_entity.pdbx_description
1 polymer ?
#
loop_
_entity_poly.entity_id
_entity_poly.type
_entity_poly.pdbx_seq_one_letter_code
_entity_poly.pdbx_strand_id
1 'polypeptide(L)'
;VSTPTGSTAYAFSAGGPVLWPDLEAILVVPNNAHALFGRPMVTSPEATIAIEIEADGHDALVFCDGRREMLIPAGSRLEVTRCVTSVKWAR
;
A
#
# COMPACT_ATOMS: atom_id res chain seq x y z
N VAL A 1 0.32 0.24 -1.45
CA VAL A 1 -0.30 0.50 -0.12
C VAL A 1 0.69 1.29 0.71
N SER A 2 0.25 2.30 1.46
CA SER A 2 1.13 3.21 2.19
C SER A 2 0.53 3.62 3.54
N THR A 3 1.41 3.98 4.47
CA THR A 3 1.06 4.62 5.74
C THR A 3 0.90 6.14 5.55
N PRO A 4 0.36 6.88 6.53
CA PRO A 4 0.34 8.34 6.49
C PRO A 4 1.74 8.94 6.38
N THR A 5 2.72 8.40 7.10
CA THR A 5 4.14 8.79 6.97
C THR A 5 4.68 8.54 5.56
N GLY A 6 4.32 7.42 4.94
CA GLY A 6 4.71 7.09 3.57
C GLY A 6 3.92 7.85 2.49
N SER A 7 2.93 8.66 2.87
CA SER A 7 2.09 9.39 1.91
C SER A 7 2.86 10.42 1.09
N THR A 8 3.93 10.97 1.64
CA THR A 8 4.85 11.93 0.98
C THR A 8 5.96 11.26 0.16
N ALA A 9 6.06 9.93 0.20
CA ALA A 9 7.08 9.15 -0.50
C ALA A 9 6.56 8.66 -1.87
N TYR A 10 6.76 7.38 -2.20
CA TYR A 10 6.35 6.83 -3.49
C TYR A 10 4.85 7.00 -3.77
N ALA A 11 4.01 6.96 -2.72
CA ALA A 11 2.58 7.22 -2.83
C ALA A 11 2.28 8.62 -3.40
N PHE A 12 3.06 9.64 -3.04
CA PHE A 12 2.95 10.99 -3.58
C PHE A 12 3.31 11.03 -5.07
N SER A 13 4.42 10.38 -5.45
CA SER A 13 4.86 10.27 -6.84
C SER A 13 3.83 9.55 -7.72
N ALA A 14 3.09 8.59 -7.16
CA ALA A 14 2.01 7.88 -7.84
C ALA A 14 0.67 8.66 -7.87
N GLY A 15 0.66 9.92 -7.44
CA GLY A 15 -0.54 10.78 -7.45
C GLY A 15 -1.45 10.64 -6.23
N GLY A 16 -0.98 10.00 -5.16
CA GLY A 16 -1.68 9.95 -3.87
C GLY A 16 -1.66 11.27 -3.11
N PRO A 17 -2.63 11.51 -2.20
CA PRO A 17 -2.65 12.70 -1.37
C PRO A 17 -1.58 12.65 -0.29
N VAL A 18 -1.14 13.82 0.18
CA VAL A 18 -0.36 13.96 1.42
C VAL A 18 -1.31 13.81 2.60
N LEU A 19 -0.97 12.91 3.52
CA LEU A 19 -1.70 12.67 4.75
C LEU A 19 -0.91 13.20 5.94
N TRP A 20 -1.61 13.75 6.92
CA TRP A 20 -0.98 14.16 8.17
C TRP A 20 -0.48 12.93 8.94
N PRO A 21 0.74 12.94 9.53
CA PRO A 21 1.31 11.76 10.19
C PRO A 21 0.47 11.17 11.34
N ASP A 22 -0.30 12.02 12.05
CA ASP A 22 -1.16 11.57 13.16
C ASP A 22 -2.52 11.00 12.69
N LEU A 23 -2.83 11.06 11.39
CA LEU A 23 -4.05 10.45 10.84
C LEU A 23 -3.92 8.93 10.87
N GLU A 24 -4.82 8.23 11.53
CA GLU A 24 -4.84 6.77 11.52
C GLU A 24 -5.59 6.25 10.27
N ALA A 25 -4.85 5.81 9.25
CA ALA A 25 -5.43 5.32 7.99
C ALA A 25 -4.45 4.43 7.20
N ILE A 26 -4.99 3.65 6.27
CA ILE A 26 -4.21 2.95 5.23
C ILE A 26 -4.53 3.59 3.87
N LEU A 27 -3.49 4.00 3.14
CA LEU A 27 -3.60 4.62 1.82
C LEU A 27 -3.35 3.59 0.71
N VAL A 28 -4.29 3.49 -0.24
CA VAL A 28 -4.16 2.66 -1.44
C VAL A 28 -4.12 3.58 -2.67
N VAL A 29 -3.03 3.52 -3.42
CA VAL A 29 -2.82 4.32 -4.64
C VAL A 29 -2.56 3.33 -5.79
N PRO A 30 -3.48 3.20 -6.75
CA PRO A 30 -3.22 2.45 -7.98
C PRO A 30 -2.10 3.14 -8.77
N ASN A 31 -1.15 2.37 -9.30
CA ASN A 31 -0.05 2.90 -10.12
C ASN A 31 -0.17 2.37 -11.55
N ASN A 32 -0.17 3.28 -12.55
CA ASN A 32 -0.34 2.96 -13.97
C ASN A 32 -1.54 2.03 -14.24
N ALA A 33 -2.65 2.20 -13.51
CA ALA A 33 -3.84 1.38 -13.70
C ALA A 33 -4.46 1.66 -15.07
N HIS A 34 -4.75 0.61 -15.84
CA HIS A 34 -5.40 0.74 -17.14
C HIS A 34 -6.88 1.15 -17.01
N ALA A 35 -7.47 1.00 -15.81
CA ALA A 35 -8.82 1.47 -15.53
C ALA A 35 -8.85 3.00 -15.39
N LEU A 36 -9.67 3.66 -16.22
CA LEU A 36 -9.79 5.12 -16.32
C LEU A 36 -10.17 5.85 -15.02
N PHE A 37 -10.60 5.13 -13.97
CA PHE A 37 -11.07 5.71 -12.70
C PHE A 37 -10.38 5.14 -11.46
N GLY A 38 -9.14 4.64 -11.58
CA GLY A 38 -8.34 4.23 -10.44
C GLY A 38 -7.90 5.42 -9.57
N ARG A 39 -8.78 5.91 -8.68
CA ARG A 39 -8.47 7.01 -7.75
C ARG A 39 -7.79 6.48 -6.49
N PRO A 40 -6.91 7.27 -5.85
CA PRO A 40 -6.42 6.97 -4.50
C PRO A 40 -7.57 6.80 -3.50
N MET A 41 -7.41 5.86 -2.57
CA MET A 41 -8.39 5.56 -1.53
C MET A 41 -7.73 5.64 -0.16
N VAL A 42 -8.31 6.42 0.74
CA VAL A 42 -7.95 6.44 2.17
C VAL A 42 -8.95 5.54 2.90
N THR A 43 -8.44 4.54 3.61
CA THR A 43 -9.24 3.49 4.24
C THR A 43 -9.04 3.48 5.75
N SER A 44 -9.91 2.75 6.48
CA SER A 44 -9.80 2.61 7.93
C SER A 44 -8.47 1.95 8.32
N PRO A 45 -7.89 2.33 9.48
CA PRO A 45 -6.67 1.71 10.01
C PRO A 45 -6.87 0.24 10.41
N GLU A 46 -8.10 -0.22 10.60
CA GLU A 46 -8.48 -1.61 10.87
C GLU A 46 -8.75 -2.41 9.59
N ALA A 47 -8.73 -1.77 8.42
CA ALA A 47 -9.00 -2.45 7.16
C ALA A 47 -7.90 -3.49 6.87
N THR A 48 -8.33 -4.63 6.31
CA THR A 48 -7.43 -5.59 5.67
C THR A 48 -7.49 -5.35 4.17
N ILE A 49 -6.37 -4.91 3.60
CA ILE A 49 -6.25 -4.73 2.15
C ILE A 49 -5.77 -6.04 1.55
N ALA A 50 -6.68 -6.78 0.93
CA ALA A 50 -6.37 -7.99 0.19
C ALA A 50 -6.09 -7.66 -1.28
N ILE A 51 -4.98 -8.20 -1.80
CA ILE A 51 -4.56 -8.13 -3.20
C ILE A 51 -4.46 -9.57 -3.70
N GLU A 52 -5.34 -9.94 -4.61
CA GLU A 52 -5.38 -11.26 -5.24
C GLU A 52 -4.66 -11.21 -6.58
N ILE A 53 -3.75 -12.16 -6.80
CA ILE A 53 -2.97 -12.25 -8.02
C ILE A 53 -3.64 -13.28 -8.91
N GLU A 54 -4.03 -12.89 -10.12
CA GLU A 54 -4.67 -13.78 -11.08
C GLU A 54 -3.82 -15.04 -11.32
N ALA A 55 -4.47 -16.20 -11.31
CA ALA A 55 -3.78 -17.50 -11.38
C ALA A 55 -3.18 -17.79 -12.75
N ASP A 56 -3.73 -17.22 -13.81
CA ASP A 56 -3.27 -17.33 -15.19
C ASP A 56 -2.34 -16.17 -15.62
N GLY A 57 -2.04 -15.26 -14.68
CA GLY A 57 -1.18 -14.10 -14.90
C GLY A 57 0.30 -14.36 -14.64
N HIS A 58 1.02 -13.28 -14.34
CA HIS A 58 2.42 -13.31 -13.91
C HIS A 58 2.54 -13.24 -12.39
N ASP A 59 3.65 -13.76 -11.86
CA ASP A 59 4.05 -13.52 -10.48
C ASP A 59 4.16 -12.01 -10.22
N ALA A 60 3.79 -11.60 -9.01
CA ALA A 60 3.90 -10.23 -8.55
C ALA A 60 5.17 -10.03 -7.68
N LEU A 61 5.66 -8.80 -7.63
CA LEU A 61 6.75 -8.40 -6.74
C LEU A 61 6.25 -7.38 -5.72
N VAL A 62 6.62 -7.58 -4.46
CA VAL A 62 6.31 -6.67 -3.36
C VAL A 62 7.60 -6.04 -2.87
N PHE A 63 7.63 -4.71 -2.83
CA PHE A 63 8.70 -3.94 -2.21
C PHE A 63 8.18 -3.25 -0.94
N CYS A 64 8.79 -3.55 0.20
CA CYS A 64 8.54 -2.83 1.45
C CYS A 64 9.66 -1.83 1.71
N ASP A 65 9.30 -0.55 1.85
CA ASP A 65 10.18 0.58 2.13
C ASP A 65 11.42 0.66 1.20
N GLY A 66 11.25 0.21 -0.05
CA GLY A 66 12.30 0.18 -1.08
C GLY A 66 13.50 -0.72 -0.74
N ARG A 67 13.39 -1.61 0.24
CA ARG A 67 14.51 -2.44 0.72
C ARG A 67 14.22 -3.93 0.79
N ARG A 68 13.02 -4.33 1.21
CA ARG A 68 12.65 -5.74 1.31
C ARG A 68 11.83 -6.13 0.09
N GLU A 69 12.23 -7.21 -0.58
CA GLU A 69 11.56 -7.73 -1.76
C GLU A 69 10.97 -9.11 -1.47
N MET A 70 9.79 -9.38 -2.01
CA MET A 70 9.15 -10.69 -1.96
C MET A 70 8.50 -10.99 -3.30
N LEU A 71 8.79 -12.18 -3.86
CA LEU A 71 8.08 -12.74 -5.01
C LEU A 71 6.79 -13.39 -4.54
N ILE A 72 5.67 -13.02 -5.17
CA ILE A 72 4.33 -13.50 -4.88
C ILE A 72 3.87 -14.30 -6.10
N PRO A 73 3.78 -15.65 -6.00
CA PRO A 73 3.36 -16.47 -7.13
C PRO A 73 1.96 -16.12 -7.64
N ALA A 74 1.73 -16.29 -8.94
CA ALA A 74 0.39 -16.23 -9.52
C ALA A 74 -0.61 -17.13 -8.76
N GLY A 75 -1.85 -16.66 -8.59
CA GLY A 75 -2.89 -17.34 -7.82
C GLY A 75 -2.80 -17.16 -6.30
N SER A 76 -1.80 -16.40 -5.81
CA SER A 76 -1.66 -16.10 -4.38
C SER A 76 -2.51 -14.91 -3.94
N ARG A 77 -2.67 -14.77 -2.63
CA ARG A 77 -3.30 -13.62 -1.97
C ARG A 77 -2.31 -12.96 -1.02
N LEU A 78 -2.15 -11.64 -1.15
CA LEU A 78 -1.38 -10.80 -0.24
C LEU A 78 -2.33 -9.96 0.61
N GLU A 79 -2.14 -9.98 1.92
CA GLU A 79 -2.92 -9.15 2.85
C GLU A 79 -2.02 -8.12 3.54
N VAL A 80 -2.48 -6.87 3.57
CA VAL A 80 -1.81 -5.78 4.25
C VAL A 80 -2.73 -5.24 5.34
N THR A 81 -2.24 -5.25 6.58
CA THR A 81 -2.92 -4.72 7.75
C THR A 81 -2.02 -3.76 8.50
N ARG A 82 -2.60 -2.93 9.35
CA ARG A 82 -1.83 -2.14 10.32
C ARG A 82 -1.09 -3.08 11.27
N CYS A 83 0.18 -2.76 11.55
CA CYS A 83 0.96 -3.44 12.59
C CYS A 83 0.53 -2.97 13.98
N VAL A 84 0.50 -3.89 14.95
CA VAL A 84 0.19 -3.57 16.36
C VAL A 84 1.24 -2.66 17.02
N THR A 85 2.44 -2.60 16.45
CA THR A 85 3.55 -1.81 16.97
C THR A 85 3.76 -0.56 16.12
N SER A 86 3.43 0.60 16.66
CA SER A 86 3.73 1.90 16.04
C SER A 86 5.20 2.30 16.26
N VAL A 87 5.77 2.99 15.27
CA VAL A 87 7.10 3.63 15.40
C VAL A 87 6.98 4.81 16.37
N LYS A 88 7.92 4.90 17.33
CA LYS A 88 8.02 6.03 18.25
C LYS A 88 9.04 7.04 17.73
N TRP A 89 8.63 8.30 17.65
CA TRP A 89 9.49 9.41 17.28
C TRP A 89 10.09 10.04 18.54
N ALA A 90 11.39 10.32 18.52
CA ALA A 90 11.95 11.33 19.42
C ALA A 90 11.60 12.70 18.82
N ARG A 91 11.02 13.58 19.64
CA ARG A 91 10.74 14.98 19.28
C ARG A 91 11.58 15.89 20.17
#